data_AF-A0A8D8LRI0-F1
#
_entry.id   AF-A0A8D8LRI0-F1
#
_cell.length_a   1.000
_cell.length_b   1.000
_cell.length_c   1.000
_cell.angle_alpha   90.00
_cell.angle_beta   90.00
_cell.angle_gamma   90.00
#
_symmetry.space_group_name_H-M   'P 1'
#
loop_
_entity.id
_entity.type
_entity.pdbx_description
1 polymer ?
#
loop_
_entity_poly.entity_id
_entity_poly.type
_entity_poly.pdbx_seq_one_letter_code
_entity_poly.pdbx_strand_id
1 'polypeptide(L)'
;MLSTTFLKLYQHRSYSVVNHYRKLMTNGINSHHFHTRTSTLFNESHSKIHDVSFKEKIENGPSLGEFIRNSPTVEHEHEIQKEELVPYLNQDNLNGQNRKVYFEVFGCQMNVNDIEVVWSILKSNGYTKVNQAREADVILVMTCAIRENAEGKVWERLKSYRSIKQANKKSRTFPLKIGILGCMAERLKKSLLEKEQCLDLVAGPDSYKDLPRLLALTYDNQTAINVMLSLDETYADISPVRLNEDSVSAFVSIMRGCDNMCSYCIVPFTRGRERSRPMQSILDEVKTLSDQGVKEITLLGQNVNSYRDTSVTSHQVAGLGTNSTTTTPLVDGFKTVYKTKTGGIRFAELLDRVSRIDPEMRVRFTSPHPKDFPDEVLHLIKDRHNICKSLHLPAQSGNNEVLERMRRGYTVEAYLTLVDKIRSLIPGVSLSSDFIAGFCGETEAQFEDTLRLLETVRYRVAYLFAYSMREKTTAHRRYQDTVPTLVKNQRVQQMDITFRRHASLLNSQTVGSVQLVLVEGPSKKVASQLCGRIDGNIKVNFPANQEALIGYDETGSRPIRRGDYVAMLVTESTSQAMRGVPLYHTTSRGYDERNNEEFMRRNEERVKQ
;
A
#
# COMPACT_ATOMS: atom_id res chain seq x y z
N MET A 1 39.99 7.44 42.60
CA MET A 1 39.67 8.89 42.72
C MET A 1 39.50 9.47 41.32
N LEU A 2 38.28 9.43 40.78
CA LEU A 2 37.75 10.23 39.65
C LEU A 2 36.35 9.67 39.30
N SER A 3 35.40 9.83 40.21
CA SER A 3 33.98 9.48 39.99
C SER A 3 33.03 10.46 40.71
N THR A 4 33.40 11.74 40.76
CA THR A 4 32.67 12.74 41.56
C THR A 4 32.55 14.12 40.92
N THR A 5 32.81 14.25 39.60
CA THR A 5 32.76 15.57 38.93
C THR A 5 31.70 15.70 37.84
N PHE A 6 31.02 14.62 37.43
CA PHE A 6 29.97 14.70 36.38
C PHE A 6 28.52 14.70 36.91
N LEU A 7 28.31 14.42 38.21
CA LEU A 7 26.98 14.39 38.82
C LEU A 7 26.52 15.73 39.46
N LYS A 8 27.34 16.78 39.44
CA LYS A 8 27.02 18.09 40.07
C LYS A 8 26.66 19.22 39.11
N LEU A 9 26.68 19.00 37.79
CA LEU A 9 26.30 20.01 36.79
C LEU A 9 24.91 19.80 36.15
N TYR A 10 24.23 18.69 36.47
CA TYR A 10 22.88 18.39 35.95
C TYR A 10 21.72 18.74 36.90
N GLN A 11 22.02 19.25 38.11
CA GLN A 11 21.02 19.59 39.12
C GLN A 11 20.76 21.11 39.28
N HIS A 12 21.43 21.96 38.51
CA HIS A 12 21.34 23.43 38.68
C HIS A 12 20.65 24.20 37.54
N ARG A 13 19.97 23.51 36.59
CA ARG A 13 19.11 24.17 35.57
C ARG A 13 17.64 23.75 35.58
N SER A 14 17.20 22.99 36.58
CA SER A 14 15.80 22.56 36.74
C SER A 14 15.03 23.33 37.83
N TYR A 15 15.56 24.47 38.32
CA TYR A 15 14.94 25.25 39.42
C TYR A 15 14.57 26.70 39.08
N SER A 16 14.45 27.07 37.79
CA SER A 16 14.13 28.45 37.37
C SER A 16 12.91 28.63 36.45
N VAL A 17 12.11 27.60 36.15
CA VAL A 17 10.94 27.75 35.24
C VAL A 17 9.61 27.33 35.90
N VAL A 18 9.64 26.76 37.10
CA VAL A 18 8.43 26.32 37.82
C VAL A 18 7.77 27.44 38.65
N ASN A 19 8.40 28.62 38.76
CA ASN A 19 7.89 29.74 39.58
C ASN A 19 7.33 30.95 38.80
N HIS A 20 7.14 30.86 37.47
CA HIS A 20 6.54 31.95 36.68
C HIS A 20 5.07 31.73 36.29
N TYR A 21 4.53 30.50 36.44
CA TYR A 21 3.14 30.18 36.07
C TYR A 21 2.16 30.04 37.25
N ARG A 22 2.59 30.34 38.49
CA ARG A 22 1.74 30.28 39.69
C ARG A 22 1.31 31.65 40.22
N LYS A 23 1.59 32.74 39.49
CA LYS A 23 1.35 34.13 39.92
C LYS A 23 0.34 34.90 39.04
N LEU A 24 -0.43 34.21 38.20
CA LEU A 24 -1.49 34.79 37.34
C LEU A 24 -2.87 34.14 37.54
N MET A 25 -3.05 33.38 38.61
CA MET A 25 -4.31 32.66 38.90
C MET A 25 -4.84 32.93 40.32
N THR A 26 -4.76 34.18 40.79
CA THR A 26 -5.55 34.70 41.92
C THR A 26 -5.42 36.22 41.97
N ASN A 27 -6.56 36.92 41.98
CA ASN A 27 -6.79 38.36 42.25
C ASN A 27 -6.82 39.29 41.02
N GLY A 28 -8.04 39.62 40.59
CA GLY A 28 -8.31 40.69 39.63
C GLY A 28 -9.70 40.66 39.01
N ILE A 29 -10.72 40.37 39.83
CA ILE A 29 -12.15 40.44 39.48
C ILE A 29 -12.50 41.91 39.23
N ASN A 30 -13.01 42.24 38.04
CA ASN A 30 -13.86 43.41 37.83
C ASN A 30 -15.14 42.95 37.13
N SER A 31 -16.11 42.62 37.97
CA SER A 31 -17.51 42.42 37.62
C SER A 31 -18.22 43.77 37.58
N HIS A 32 -18.80 44.13 36.43
CA HIS A 32 -19.99 44.97 36.44
C HIS A 32 -21.21 44.04 36.64
N HIS A 33 -21.62 43.92 37.90
CA HIS A 33 -22.97 43.51 38.29
C HIS A 33 -23.74 44.77 38.64
N PHE A 34 -24.89 44.99 37.98
CA PHE A 34 -25.96 45.81 38.54
C PHE A 34 -27.07 44.89 39.03
N HIS A 35 -27.34 45.03 40.33
CA HIS A 35 -28.34 44.33 41.11
C HIS A 35 -29.74 44.92 40.92
N THR A 36 -30.72 44.00 40.90
CA THR A 36 -32.04 44.03 41.55
C THR A 36 -32.36 45.11 42.59
N ARG A 37 -33.61 45.61 42.52
CA ARG A 37 -34.62 45.89 43.57
C ARG A 37 -35.91 46.35 42.82
N THR A 38 -37.17 46.03 43.11
CA THR A 38 -37.88 45.57 44.34
C THR A 38 -39.34 45.20 44.01
N SER A 39 -39.97 44.42 44.92
CA SER A 39 -41.41 44.38 45.33
C SER A 39 -42.50 43.90 44.35
N THR A 40 -43.54 43.12 44.69
CA THR A 40 -44.13 42.68 45.98
C THR A 40 -45.15 41.55 45.78
N LEU A 41 -45.20 40.60 46.73
CA LEU A 41 -46.31 39.77 47.28
C LEU A 41 -47.69 39.72 46.56
N PHE A 42 -48.21 38.51 46.26
CA PHE A 42 -49.37 37.87 46.95
C PHE A 42 -49.77 36.49 46.33
N ASN A 43 -50.49 35.73 47.15
CA ASN A 43 -50.88 34.30 47.13
C ASN A 43 -51.72 33.72 45.97
N GLU A 44 -51.61 32.38 45.87
CA GLU A 44 -52.64 31.33 45.59
C GLU A 44 -53.53 31.40 44.33
N SER A 45 -53.46 30.34 43.50
CA SER A 45 -54.49 29.27 43.44
C SER A 45 -54.30 28.34 42.22
N HIS A 46 -54.58 27.05 42.44
CA HIS A 46 -54.53 25.97 41.46
C HIS A 46 -55.47 26.17 40.25
N SER A 47 -55.00 25.88 39.04
CA SER A 47 -55.85 25.27 38.00
C SER A 47 -55.06 24.27 37.16
N LYS A 48 -55.66 23.08 36.98
CA LYS A 48 -55.11 21.90 36.29
C LYS A 48 -55.01 22.17 34.79
N ILE A 49 -53.87 21.91 34.17
CA ILE A 49 -53.74 21.82 32.70
C ILE A 49 -53.58 20.34 32.33
N HIS A 50 -54.46 19.89 31.44
CA HIS A 50 -54.52 18.54 30.87
C HIS A 50 -53.25 18.22 30.05
N ASP A 51 -52.66 17.06 30.31
CA ASP A 51 -51.57 16.49 29.50
C ASP A 51 -52.18 15.80 28.27
N VAL A 52 -51.94 16.35 27.07
CA VAL A 52 -52.40 15.79 25.79
C VAL A 52 -51.39 14.74 25.31
N SER A 53 -51.85 13.54 24.94
CA SER A 53 -50.97 12.41 24.67
C SER A 53 -50.16 12.60 23.38
N PHE A 54 -48.95 12.04 23.35
CA PHE A 54 -48.03 12.06 22.21
C PHE A 54 -48.65 11.62 20.86
N LYS A 55 -49.71 10.81 20.91
CA LYS A 55 -50.39 10.27 19.72
C LYS A 55 -51.20 11.35 18.97
N GLU A 56 -51.84 12.27 19.71
CA GLU A 56 -52.60 13.40 19.13
C GLU A 56 -51.68 14.45 18.50
N LYS A 57 -50.41 14.53 18.94
CA LYS A 57 -49.41 15.41 18.33
C LYS A 57 -48.91 14.89 16.97
N ILE A 58 -49.02 13.60 16.71
CA ILE A 58 -48.61 12.98 15.43
C ILE A 58 -49.74 13.07 14.40
N GLU A 59 -51.00 12.86 14.80
CA GLU A 59 -52.14 12.96 13.88
C GLU A 59 -52.40 14.38 13.39
N ASN A 60 -52.04 15.39 14.19
CA ASN A 60 -52.17 16.81 13.83
C ASN A 60 -50.84 17.44 13.35
N GLY A 61 -49.81 16.63 13.08
CA GLY A 61 -48.52 17.08 12.57
C GLY A 61 -48.56 17.32 11.04
N PRO A 62 -47.70 18.23 10.51
CA PRO A 62 -47.68 18.53 9.09
C PRO A 62 -47.36 17.29 8.26
N SER A 63 -48.09 17.11 7.15
CA SER A 63 -47.94 15.93 6.30
C SER A 63 -46.69 16.03 5.42
N LEU A 64 -46.18 14.89 4.94
CA LEU A 64 -45.06 14.84 3.98
C LEU A 64 -45.34 15.69 2.72
N GLY A 65 -46.60 15.80 2.31
CA GLY A 65 -47.03 16.61 1.17
C GLY A 65 -46.98 18.13 1.40
N GLU A 66 -46.98 18.59 2.65
CA GLU A 66 -46.74 20.00 3.00
C GLU A 66 -45.26 20.34 3.01
N PHE A 67 -44.39 19.39 3.37
CA PHE A 67 -42.94 19.54 3.27
C PHE A 67 -42.45 19.62 1.81
N ILE A 68 -43.08 18.86 0.92
CA ILE A 68 -42.76 18.87 -0.52
C ILE A 68 -43.22 20.17 -1.19
N ARG A 69 -44.37 20.74 -0.76
CA ARG A 69 -44.89 22.00 -1.32
C ARG A 69 -44.08 23.25 -0.93
N ASN A 70 -43.39 23.21 0.21
CA ASN A 70 -42.54 24.31 0.68
C ASN A 70 -41.04 24.14 0.33
N SER A 71 -40.69 23.12 -0.46
CA SER A 71 -39.34 23.01 -1.02
C SER A 71 -39.27 23.85 -2.30
N PRO A 72 -38.34 24.81 -2.42
CA PRO A 72 -38.18 25.56 -3.67
C PRO A 72 -37.80 24.56 -4.78
N THR A 73 -38.57 24.55 -5.86
CA THR A 73 -38.20 23.89 -7.12
C THR A 73 -36.98 24.59 -7.68
N VAL A 74 -35.80 24.06 -7.38
CA VAL A 74 -34.57 24.41 -8.07
C VAL A 74 -34.54 23.56 -9.34
N GLU A 75 -34.77 24.18 -10.48
CA GLU A 75 -34.41 23.61 -11.77
C GLU A 75 -32.89 23.38 -11.75
N HIS A 76 -32.45 22.13 -11.78
CA HIS A 76 -31.04 21.79 -11.90
C HIS A 76 -30.59 22.05 -13.34
N GLU A 77 -30.27 23.31 -13.65
CA GLU A 77 -29.21 23.58 -14.60
C GLU A 77 -27.90 23.04 -13.99
N HIS A 78 -27.17 22.22 -14.75
CA HIS A 78 -25.85 21.75 -14.36
C HIS A 78 -24.86 22.93 -14.34
N GLU A 79 -24.92 23.77 -13.32
CA GLU A 79 -23.82 24.65 -12.97
C GLU A 79 -22.70 23.79 -12.38
N ILE A 80 -21.60 23.70 -13.14
CA ILE A 80 -20.29 23.25 -12.67
C ILE A 80 -20.02 23.97 -11.34
N GLN A 81 -19.86 23.20 -10.26
CA GLN A 81 -19.45 23.74 -8.96
C GLN A 81 -18.19 24.58 -9.16
N LYS A 82 -18.35 25.91 -9.18
CA LYS A 82 -17.21 26.84 -9.13
C LYS A 82 -16.45 26.55 -7.85
N GLU A 83 -15.18 26.20 -7.99
CA GLU A 83 -14.24 26.04 -6.89
C GLU A 83 -14.40 27.22 -5.91
N GLU A 84 -14.65 26.92 -4.63
CA GLU A 84 -14.69 27.92 -3.57
C GLU A 84 -13.38 28.72 -3.59
N LEU A 85 -13.45 29.99 -3.97
CA LEU A 85 -12.33 30.93 -3.95
C LEU A 85 -11.82 31.07 -2.51
N VAL A 86 -10.70 30.41 -2.22
CA VAL A 86 -10.02 30.50 -0.93
C VAL A 86 -9.39 31.91 -0.83
N PRO A 87 -9.90 32.81 0.02
CA PRO A 87 -9.67 34.26 -0.07
C PRO A 87 -8.24 34.74 0.22
N TYR A 88 -7.33 33.84 0.60
CA TYR A 88 -5.92 34.14 0.91
C TYR A 88 -4.92 33.50 -0.06
N LEU A 89 -5.39 32.85 -1.14
CA LEU A 89 -4.52 32.26 -2.17
C LEU A 89 -4.95 32.75 -3.55
N ASN A 90 -4.10 33.53 -4.22
CA ASN A 90 -4.29 33.84 -5.64
C ASN A 90 -4.19 32.54 -6.46
N GLN A 91 -5.07 32.35 -7.45
CA GLN A 91 -5.04 31.18 -8.35
C GLN A 91 -3.67 31.01 -9.04
N ASP A 92 -2.95 32.11 -9.32
CA ASP A 92 -1.60 32.10 -9.87
C ASP A 92 -0.55 31.41 -8.97
N ASN A 93 -0.80 31.34 -7.65
CA ASN A 93 0.08 30.68 -6.69
C ASN A 93 -0.18 29.17 -6.60
N LEU A 94 -1.35 28.69 -7.04
CA LEU A 94 -1.66 27.26 -7.12
C LEU A 94 -0.97 26.60 -8.31
N ASN A 95 -0.73 27.36 -9.38
CA ASN A 95 0.07 26.93 -10.51
C ASN A 95 1.57 26.88 -10.14
N GLY A 96 2.22 25.79 -10.51
CA GLY A 96 3.62 25.50 -10.25
C GLY A 96 4.61 26.34 -11.04
N GLN A 97 4.17 27.14 -12.03
CA GLN A 97 5.03 28.07 -12.79
C GLN A 97 6.30 27.39 -13.37
N ASN A 98 6.15 26.16 -13.90
CA ASN A 98 7.22 25.31 -14.40
C ASN A 98 8.30 24.91 -13.38
N ARG A 99 8.06 25.10 -12.07
CA ARG A 99 8.98 24.68 -11.01
C ARG A 99 9.34 23.21 -11.14
N LYS A 100 10.62 22.93 -10.96
CA LYS A 100 11.22 21.61 -11.12
C LYS A 100 11.03 20.77 -9.86
N VAL A 101 10.44 19.60 -10.00
CA VAL A 101 10.15 18.66 -8.92
C VAL A 101 11.06 17.44 -9.06
N TYR A 102 11.75 17.12 -7.97
CA TYR A 102 12.49 15.88 -7.82
C TYR A 102 11.77 14.97 -6.80
N PHE A 103 11.59 13.71 -7.17
CA PHE A 103 11.00 12.70 -6.30
C PHE A 103 12.06 11.73 -5.83
N GLU A 104 12.00 11.36 -4.54
CA GLU A 104 12.75 10.24 -4.01
C GLU A 104 11.84 9.31 -3.22
N VAL A 105 11.94 8.01 -3.47
CA VAL A 105 11.05 7.01 -2.89
C VAL A 105 11.82 6.08 -1.96
N PHE A 106 11.45 6.10 -0.68
CA PHE A 106 11.91 5.18 0.35
C PHE A 106 10.71 4.37 0.87
N GLY A 107 10.38 3.27 0.20
CA GLY A 107 9.20 2.51 0.61
C GLY A 107 8.90 1.26 -0.19
N CYS A 108 7.60 0.92 -0.24
CA CYS A 108 7.07 -0.27 -0.91
C CYS A 108 6.48 0.06 -2.30
N GLN A 109 5.93 -0.96 -2.96
CA GLN A 109 5.26 -0.80 -4.27
C GLN A 109 4.15 0.25 -4.22
N MET A 110 3.41 0.33 -3.11
CA MET A 110 2.37 1.34 -2.92
C MET A 110 2.93 2.76 -2.95
N ASN A 111 4.14 2.99 -2.40
CA ASN A 111 4.77 4.30 -2.44
C ASN A 111 5.26 4.69 -3.85
N VAL A 112 5.63 3.71 -4.68
CA VAL A 112 5.97 3.97 -6.09
C VAL A 112 4.72 4.44 -6.83
N ASN A 113 3.60 3.73 -6.67
CA ASN A 113 2.32 4.13 -7.25
C ASN A 113 1.81 5.48 -6.69
N ASP A 114 1.96 5.72 -5.38
CA ASP A 114 1.59 7.01 -4.77
C ASP A 114 2.35 8.18 -5.41
N ILE A 115 3.61 8.00 -5.85
CA ILE A 115 4.32 9.04 -6.58
C ILE A 115 3.77 9.26 -8.00
N GLU A 116 3.31 8.23 -8.69
CA GLU A 116 2.68 8.39 -10.02
C GLU A 116 1.40 9.22 -9.93
N VAL A 117 0.63 9.04 -8.84
CA VAL A 117 -0.53 9.88 -8.50
C VAL A 117 -0.09 11.31 -8.17
N VAL A 118 0.88 11.48 -7.27
CA VAL A 118 1.41 12.81 -6.90
C VAL A 118 1.95 13.55 -8.13
N TRP A 119 2.67 12.85 -9.01
CA TRP A 119 3.20 13.43 -10.23
C TRP A 119 2.09 13.86 -11.18
N SER A 120 1.03 13.06 -11.33
CA SER A 120 -0.14 13.47 -12.12
C SER A 120 -0.74 14.79 -11.63
N ILE A 121 -0.94 14.92 -10.30
CA ILE A 121 -1.49 16.12 -9.65
C ILE A 121 -0.58 17.33 -9.90
N LEU A 122 0.73 17.18 -9.70
CA LEU A 122 1.66 18.30 -9.87
C LEU A 122 1.82 18.67 -11.36
N LYS A 123 1.85 17.69 -12.26
CA LYS A 123 1.92 17.94 -13.70
C LYS A 123 0.71 18.70 -14.21
N SER A 124 -0.50 18.35 -13.77
CA SER A 124 -1.73 19.07 -14.14
C SER A 124 -1.76 20.51 -13.57
N ASN A 125 -0.99 20.77 -12.51
CA ASN A 125 -0.82 22.09 -11.90
C ASN A 125 0.46 22.80 -12.37
N GLY A 126 1.02 22.47 -13.54
CA GLY A 126 2.09 23.27 -14.16
C GLY A 126 3.50 23.07 -13.58
N TYR A 127 3.76 21.97 -12.87
CA TYR A 127 5.11 21.59 -12.43
C TYR A 127 5.84 20.73 -13.48
N THR A 128 7.18 20.78 -13.48
CA THR A 128 8.04 19.95 -14.36
C THR A 128 8.86 18.96 -13.54
N LYS A 129 9.21 17.79 -14.09
CA LYS A 129 10.00 16.77 -13.38
C LYS A 129 11.48 16.88 -13.74
N VAL A 130 12.36 16.65 -12.76
CA VAL A 130 13.81 16.50 -12.96
C VAL A 130 14.33 15.21 -12.33
N ASN A 131 15.48 14.73 -12.85
CA ASN A 131 16.11 13.50 -12.37
C ASN A 131 17.20 13.74 -11.31
N GLN A 132 17.57 15.00 -11.05
CA GLN A 132 18.58 15.36 -10.07
C GLN A 132 18.04 16.32 -9.02
N ALA A 133 18.22 15.97 -7.74
CA ALA A 133 17.80 16.82 -6.62
C ALA A 133 18.43 18.22 -6.65
N ARG A 134 19.64 18.34 -7.20
CA ARG A 134 20.36 19.62 -7.31
C ARG A 134 19.63 20.61 -8.21
N GLU A 135 18.91 20.15 -9.23
CA GLU A 135 18.20 20.99 -10.21
C GLU A 135 16.79 21.39 -9.79
N ALA A 136 16.29 20.81 -8.70
CA ALA A 136 14.90 20.96 -8.28
C ALA A 136 14.63 22.27 -7.54
N ASP A 137 13.41 22.78 -7.69
CA ASP A 137 12.80 23.83 -6.87
C ASP A 137 11.92 23.22 -5.76
N VAL A 138 11.53 21.96 -5.92
CA VAL A 138 10.79 21.16 -4.93
C VAL A 138 11.39 19.75 -4.86
N ILE A 139 11.78 19.31 -3.67
CA ILE A 139 12.19 17.93 -3.39
C ILE A 139 11.09 17.27 -2.57
N LEU A 140 10.48 16.21 -3.10
CA LEU A 140 9.44 15.44 -2.43
C LEU A 140 9.95 14.03 -2.12
N VAL A 141 10.05 13.72 -0.83
CA VAL A 141 10.52 12.43 -0.33
C VAL A 141 9.30 11.61 0.06
N MET A 142 8.97 10.58 -0.72
CA MET A 142 7.92 9.62 -0.39
C MET A 142 8.45 8.54 0.53
N THR A 143 7.80 8.40 1.68
CA THR A 143 8.31 7.61 2.80
C THR A 143 7.34 6.53 3.26
N CYS A 144 7.90 5.44 3.77
CA CYS A 144 7.17 4.35 4.42
C CYS A 144 7.31 4.46 5.95
N ALA A 145 6.24 4.16 6.69
CA ALA A 145 6.26 4.05 8.17
C ALA A 145 6.32 2.60 8.66
N ILE A 146 6.58 1.65 7.77
CA ILE A 146 6.43 0.21 8.06
C ILE A 146 7.79 -0.49 8.13
N ARG A 147 8.90 0.16 7.76
CA ARG A 147 10.23 -0.46 7.75
C ARG A 147 11.23 0.45 8.45
N GLU A 148 11.81 -0.02 9.55
CA GLU A 148 12.76 0.76 10.37
C GLU A 148 13.97 1.24 9.56
N ASN A 149 14.54 0.36 8.74
CA ASN A 149 15.66 0.70 7.85
C ASN A 149 15.32 1.80 6.82
N ALA A 150 14.03 1.95 6.44
CA ALA A 150 13.63 3.01 5.51
C ALA A 150 13.68 4.37 6.21
N GLU A 151 13.29 4.43 7.49
CA GLU A 151 13.24 5.67 8.27
C GLU A 151 14.64 6.22 8.53
N GLY A 152 15.60 5.37 8.94
CA GLY A 152 17.00 5.78 9.14
C GLY A 152 17.59 6.44 7.89
N LYS A 153 17.36 5.86 6.72
CA LYS A 153 17.80 6.40 5.43
C LYS A 153 17.18 7.76 5.11
N VAL A 154 15.90 7.95 5.46
CA VAL A 154 15.23 9.25 5.27
C VAL A 154 15.91 10.32 6.11
N TRP A 155 16.20 10.06 7.39
CA TRP A 155 16.87 11.02 8.27
C TRP A 155 18.26 11.42 7.75
N GLU A 156 19.07 10.46 7.30
CA GLU A 156 20.37 10.75 6.70
C GLU A 156 20.24 11.59 5.43
N ARG A 157 19.24 11.27 4.60
CA ARG A 157 19.01 11.96 3.34
C ARG A 157 18.53 13.40 3.54
N LEU A 158 17.69 13.66 4.54
CA LEU A 158 17.25 15.02 4.90
C LEU A 158 18.43 15.93 5.25
N LYS A 159 19.45 15.41 5.95
CA LYS A 159 20.68 16.17 6.23
C LYS A 159 21.37 16.63 4.95
N SER A 160 21.44 15.76 3.94
CA SER A 160 21.99 16.12 2.62
C SER A 160 21.15 17.19 1.91
N TYR A 161 19.82 17.09 1.94
CA TYR A 161 18.94 18.09 1.35
C TYR A 161 18.97 19.43 2.07
N ARG A 162 19.19 19.44 3.38
CA ARG A 162 19.43 20.66 4.15
C ARG A 162 20.66 21.41 3.63
N SER A 163 21.76 20.70 3.34
CA SER A 163 22.97 21.31 2.75
C SER A 163 22.68 21.91 1.38
N ILE A 164 21.91 21.22 0.53
CA ILE A 164 21.50 21.73 -0.79
C ILE A 164 20.63 22.99 -0.64
N LYS A 165 19.66 22.99 0.29
CA LYS A 165 18.78 24.13 0.57
C LYS A 165 19.57 25.35 1.07
N GLN A 166 20.59 25.14 1.90
CA GLN A 166 21.46 26.21 2.39
C GLN A 166 22.34 26.81 1.28
N ALA A 167 22.93 25.96 0.43
CA ALA A 167 23.75 26.41 -0.69
C ALA A 167 22.95 27.24 -1.71
N ASN A 168 21.67 26.90 -1.91
CA ASN A 168 20.83 27.50 -2.94
C ASN A 168 20.09 28.79 -2.49
N LYS A 169 20.28 29.27 -1.26
CA LYS A 169 19.53 30.43 -0.71
C LYS A 169 19.68 31.74 -1.50
N LYS A 170 20.73 31.90 -2.31
CA LYS A 170 21.05 33.16 -3.02
C LYS A 170 21.02 33.07 -4.55
N SER A 171 20.75 31.89 -5.13
CA SER A 171 21.09 31.60 -6.54
C SER A 171 19.92 31.08 -7.40
N ARG A 172 18.67 31.17 -6.93
CA ARG A 172 17.50 30.63 -7.67
C ARG A 172 16.33 31.59 -7.72
N THR A 173 15.56 31.50 -8.80
CA THR A 173 14.26 32.17 -8.99
C THR A 173 13.27 31.78 -7.90
N PHE A 174 13.27 30.51 -7.47
CA PHE A 174 12.43 30.00 -6.40
C PHE A 174 13.26 29.43 -5.24
N PRO A 175 12.91 29.71 -3.97
CA PRO A 175 13.56 29.06 -2.84
C PRO A 175 13.24 27.57 -2.83
N LEU A 176 14.26 26.73 -2.64
CA LEU A 176 14.10 25.27 -2.61
C LEU A 176 13.15 24.85 -1.48
N LYS A 177 12.11 24.09 -1.84
CA LYS A 177 11.16 23.47 -0.90
C LYS A 177 11.45 21.99 -0.72
N ILE A 178 11.36 21.51 0.51
CA ILE A 178 11.54 20.10 0.89
C ILE A 178 10.27 19.61 1.56
N GLY A 179 9.66 18.57 0.99
CA GLY A 179 8.46 17.94 1.51
C GLY A 179 8.66 16.45 1.84
N ILE A 180 8.03 15.99 2.92
CA ILE A 180 7.90 14.57 3.24
C ILE A 180 6.47 14.12 3.00
N LEU A 181 6.33 13.06 2.21
CA LEU A 181 5.06 12.45 1.84
C LEU A 181 4.95 11.03 2.39
N GLY A 182 3.71 10.54 2.52
CA GLY A 182 3.42 9.12 2.78
C GLY A 182 3.27 8.78 4.25
N CYS A 183 3.35 7.49 4.59
CA CYS A 183 2.92 7.02 5.90
C CYS A 183 3.79 7.54 7.07
N MET A 184 5.08 7.83 6.83
CA MET A 184 5.96 8.35 7.88
C MET A 184 5.56 9.76 8.29
N ALA A 185 5.04 10.55 7.35
CA ALA A 185 4.52 11.90 7.58
C ALA A 185 3.48 11.90 8.70
N GLU A 186 2.51 10.98 8.63
CA GLU A 186 1.43 10.86 9.62
C GLU A 186 1.94 10.33 10.97
N ARG A 187 2.92 9.43 10.97
CA ARG A 187 3.42 8.83 12.22
C ARG A 187 4.38 9.74 12.97
N LEU A 188 5.32 10.37 12.27
CA LEU A 188 6.45 11.09 12.88
C LEU A 188 6.30 12.62 12.84
N LYS A 189 5.09 13.14 12.59
CA LYS A 189 4.82 14.59 12.45
C LYS A 189 5.50 15.46 13.50
N LYS A 190 5.35 15.13 14.80
CA LYS A 190 5.95 15.92 15.89
C LYS A 190 7.48 15.91 15.81
N SER A 191 8.08 14.73 15.66
CA SER A 191 9.52 14.59 15.60
C SER A 191 10.13 15.23 14.35
N LEU A 192 9.43 15.17 13.21
CA LEU A 192 9.84 15.83 11.97
C LEU A 192 9.87 17.36 12.14
N LEU A 193 8.85 17.95 12.75
CA LEU A 193 8.77 19.39 12.96
C LEU A 193 9.77 19.88 14.02
N GLU A 194 9.96 19.12 15.09
CA GLU A 194 10.87 19.50 16.18
C GLU A 194 12.35 19.35 15.78
N LYS A 195 12.70 18.26 15.07
CA LYS A 195 14.10 17.94 14.76
C LYS A 195 14.59 18.54 13.44
N GLU A 196 13.72 18.71 12.45
CA GLU A 196 14.12 19.10 11.09
C GLU A 196 13.48 20.41 10.66
N GLN A 197 14.15 21.51 11.01
CA GLN A 197 13.79 22.88 10.60
C GLN A 197 13.91 23.13 9.09
N CYS A 198 14.38 22.14 8.30
CA CYS A 198 14.53 22.30 6.86
C CYS A 198 13.25 21.97 6.07
N LEU A 199 12.25 21.36 6.70
CA LEU A 199 11.02 20.89 6.05
C LEU A 199 10.00 22.02 5.85
N ASP A 200 9.51 22.16 4.63
CA ASP A 200 8.46 23.12 4.28
C ASP A 200 7.09 22.43 4.20
N LEU A 201 7.04 21.12 3.95
CA LEU A 201 5.81 20.40 3.67
C LEU A 201 5.79 19.01 4.31
N VAL A 202 4.65 18.63 4.89
CA VAL A 202 4.40 17.26 5.38
C VAL A 202 3.00 16.82 4.94
N ALA A 203 2.91 15.80 4.10
CA ALA A 203 1.63 15.31 3.57
C ALA A 203 1.42 13.79 3.76
N GLY A 204 0.25 13.42 4.29
CA GLY A 204 -0.17 12.04 4.51
C GLY A 204 -0.68 11.35 3.24
N PRO A 205 -0.89 10.01 3.28
CA PRO A 205 -1.30 9.23 2.10
C PRO A 205 -2.65 9.57 1.47
N ASP A 206 -3.51 10.29 2.19
CA ASP A 206 -4.86 10.66 1.76
C ASP A 206 -4.96 12.17 1.45
N SER A 207 -3.83 12.89 1.40
CA SER A 207 -3.78 14.36 1.27
C SER A 207 -3.09 14.84 -0.01
N TYR A 208 -2.81 13.96 -0.98
CA TYR A 208 -2.03 14.33 -2.16
C TYR A 208 -2.71 15.35 -3.09
N LYS A 209 -4.05 15.36 -3.18
CA LYS A 209 -4.80 16.38 -3.95
C LYS A 209 -4.55 17.80 -3.44
N ASP A 210 -4.22 17.92 -2.16
CA ASP A 210 -3.97 19.19 -1.49
C ASP A 210 -2.54 19.71 -1.73
N LEU A 211 -1.66 18.94 -2.38
CA LEU A 211 -0.26 19.32 -2.57
C LEU A 211 -0.04 20.67 -3.27
N PRO A 212 -0.78 21.03 -4.35
CA PRO A 212 -0.64 22.35 -4.96
C PRO A 212 -0.90 23.48 -3.97
N ARG A 213 -1.99 23.38 -3.20
CA ARG A 213 -2.35 24.35 -2.15
C ARG A 213 -1.31 24.39 -1.04
N LEU A 214 -0.87 23.22 -0.55
CA LEU A 214 0.12 23.15 0.52
C LEU A 214 1.47 23.75 0.09
N LEU A 215 1.92 23.49 -1.14
CA LEU A 215 3.15 24.08 -1.70
C LEU A 215 3.04 25.60 -1.81
N ALA A 216 1.87 26.12 -2.20
CA ALA A 216 1.60 27.56 -2.23
C ALA A 216 1.67 28.20 -0.84
N LEU A 217 1.15 27.53 0.20
CA LEU A 217 1.23 28.06 1.58
C LEU A 217 2.66 28.17 2.12
N THR A 218 3.63 27.44 1.55
CA THR A 218 5.01 27.49 2.02
C THR A 218 5.77 28.76 1.61
N TYR A 219 5.18 29.66 0.79
CA TYR A 219 5.86 30.89 0.34
C TYR A 219 6.27 31.80 1.49
N ASP A 220 5.43 31.93 2.53
CA ASP A 220 5.70 32.78 3.70
C ASP A 220 6.62 32.14 4.75
N ASN A 221 7.42 31.15 4.35
CA ASN A 221 8.27 30.32 5.22
C ASN A 221 7.50 29.58 6.34
N GLN A 222 6.20 29.39 6.17
CA GLN A 222 5.40 28.54 7.04
C GLN A 222 5.50 27.09 6.57
N THR A 223 5.60 26.15 7.52
CA THR A 223 5.53 24.72 7.22
C THR A 223 4.06 24.33 7.04
N ALA A 224 3.71 23.81 5.86
CA ALA A 224 2.38 23.33 5.54
C ALA A 224 2.25 21.84 5.89
N ILE A 225 1.15 21.45 6.55
CA ILE A 225 0.95 20.08 7.04
C ILE A 225 -0.48 19.64 6.76
N ASN A 226 -0.64 18.52 6.06
CA ASN A 226 -1.91 17.82 5.97
C ASN A 226 -1.69 16.32 6.03
N VAL A 227 -2.09 15.71 7.14
CA VAL A 227 -1.95 14.27 7.39
C VAL A 227 -3.27 13.64 7.79
N MET A 228 -4.39 14.34 7.54
CA MET A 228 -5.72 13.86 7.87
C MET A 228 -6.08 12.66 7.00
N LEU A 229 -6.61 11.62 7.64
CA LEU A 229 -7.09 10.43 6.95
C LEU A 229 -8.51 10.67 6.46
N SER A 230 -8.76 10.32 5.20
CA SER A 230 -10.09 10.43 4.59
C SER A 230 -10.87 9.12 4.75
N LEU A 231 -12.20 9.22 4.77
CA LEU A 231 -13.10 8.06 4.83
C LEU A 231 -13.42 7.49 3.43
N ASP A 232 -13.13 8.23 2.37
CA ASP A 232 -13.62 8.00 1.00
C ASP A 232 -12.52 8.06 -0.06
N GLU A 233 -11.37 8.70 0.21
CA GLU A 233 -10.33 8.94 -0.77
C GLU A 233 -9.65 7.64 -1.26
N THR A 234 -9.64 7.49 -2.58
CA THR A 234 -9.06 6.35 -3.32
C THR A 234 -8.24 6.79 -4.53
N TYR A 235 -8.29 8.07 -4.91
CA TYR A 235 -7.76 8.68 -6.13
C TYR A 235 -8.33 8.09 -7.42
N ALA A 236 -9.58 7.61 -7.38
CA ALA A 236 -10.26 7.00 -8.52
C ALA A 236 -10.42 7.93 -9.74
N ASP A 237 -10.42 9.24 -9.49
CA ASP A 237 -10.56 10.33 -10.44
C ASP A 237 -9.22 10.76 -11.07
N ILE A 238 -8.09 10.19 -10.61
CA ILE A 238 -6.76 10.56 -11.09
C ILE A 238 -6.17 9.41 -11.89
N SER A 239 -5.90 9.66 -13.17
CA SER A 239 -5.11 8.74 -14.01
C SER A 239 -3.62 8.91 -13.69
N PRO A 240 -2.93 7.92 -13.10
CA PRO A 240 -1.53 8.07 -12.72
C PRO A 240 -0.63 8.27 -13.93
N VAL A 241 0.38 9.15 -13.82
CA VAL A 241 1.39 9.34 -14.87
C VAL A 241 2.63 8.54 -14.51
N ARG A 242 2.93 7.52 -15.32
CA ARG A 242 4.03 6.58 -15.08
C ARG A 242 5.37 7.31 -15.02
N LEU A 243 6.19 6.96 -14.03
CA LEU A 243 7.54 7.55 -13.93
C LEU A 243 8.55 6.90 -14.89
N ASN A 244 8.26 5.68 -15.32
CA ASN A 244 9.09 4.86 -16.20
C ASN A 244 8.20 4.31 -17.32
N GLU A 245 8.01 5.12 -18.36
CA GLU A 245 7.13 4.81 -19.50
C GLU A 245 7.59 3.53 -20.22
N ASP A 246 8.89 3.27 -20.27
CA ASP A 246 9.43 2.09 -20.93
C ASP A 246 9.10 0.78 -20.19
N SER A 247 8.62 0.83 -18.93
CA SER A 247 8.38 -0.36 -18.13
C SER A 247 7.29 -1.28 -18.70
N VAL A 248 7.60 -2.57 -18.81
CA VAL A 248 6.63 -3.61 -19.22
C VAL A 248 5.64 -3.98 -18.11
N SER A 249 5.94 -3.56 -16.88
CA SER A 249 5.11 -3.79 -15.70
C SER A 249 4.57 -2.49 -15.13
N ALA A 250 3.34 -2.52 -14.62
CA ALA A 250 2.71 -1.40 -13.92
C ALA A 250 2.04 -1.83 -12.61
N PHE A 251 1.86 -0.87 -11.70
CA PHE A 251 1.14 -1.05 -10.45
C PHE A 251 -0.24 -0.38 -10.56
N VAL A 252 -1.29 -1.08 -10.14
CA VAL A 252 -2.66 -0.54 -10.18
C VAL A 252 -3.22 -0.61 -8.77
N SER A 253 -3.42 0.54 -8.12
CA SER A 253 -4.05 0.56 -6.80
C SER A 253 -5.54 0.34 -6.89
N ILE A 254 -6.02 -0.76 -6.31
CA ILE A 254 -7.44 -1.13 -6.28
C ILE A 254 -8.13 -0.75 -4.98
N MET A 255 -7.36 -0.48 -3.92
CA MET A 255 -7.89 -0.10 -2.61
C MET A 255 -6.84 0.54 -1.72
N ARG A 256 -7.30 1.23 -0.68
CA ARG A 256 -6.46 1.86 0.36
C ARG A 256 -6.97 1.51 1.76
N GLY A 257 -6.07 1.54 2.73
CA GLY A 257 -6.39 1.31 4.14
C GLY A 257 -6.53 -0.18 4.48
N CYS A 258 -6.65 -0.49 5.76
CA CYS A 258 -6.72 -1.87 6.25
C CYS A 258 -7.59 -1.94 7.51
N ASP A 259 -8.57 -2.84 7.52
CA ASP A 259 -9.47 -3.06 8.65
C ASP A 259 -8.92 -4.15 9.59
N ASN A 260 -7.89 -4.88 9.15
CA ASN A 260 -7.17 -5.84 9.99
C ASN A 260 -6.35 -5.08 11.07
N MET A 261 -6.82 -5.10 12.33
CA MET A 261 -6.08 -4.52 13.46
C MET A 261 -5.12 -5.52 14.10
N CYS A 262 -4.21 -6.06 13.28
CA CYS A 262 -3.09 -6.88 13.74
C CYS A 262 -2.32 -6.11 14.83
N SER A 263 -1.91 -6.78 15.91
CA SER A 263 -1.46 -6.06 17.11
C SER A 263 -0.20 -5.21 16.88
N TYR A 264 0.65 -5.60 15.92
CA TYR A 264 1.90 -4.95 15.53
C TYR A 264 1.77 -3.94 14.37
N CYS A 265 0.63 -3.94 13.64
CA CYS A 265 0.52 -3.21 12.39
C CYS A 265 0.09 -1.75 12.61
N ILE A 266 0.80 -0.81 11.97
CA ILE A 266 0.52 0.63 12.05
C ILE A 266 -0.39 1.13 10.92
N VAL A 267 -0.61 0.30 9.90
CA VAL A 267 -1.33 0.66 8.66
C VAL A 267 -2.72 1.27 8.94
N PRO A 268 -3.57 0.72 9.81
CA PRO A 268 -4.90 1.30 10.07
C PRO A 268 -4.84 2.75 10.58
N PHE A 269 -3.73 3.14 11.22
CA PHE A 269 -3.52 4.48 11.77
C PHE A 269 -2.79 5.43 10.83
N THR A 270 -2.29 4.95 9.69
CA THR A 270 -1.52 5.76 8.72
C THR A 270 -2.13 5.80 7.33
N ARG A 271 -3.07 4.88 7.03
CA ARG A 271 -3.86 4.87 5.79
C ARG A 271 -5.38 4.78 6.03
N GLY A 272 -5.82 4.69 7.29
CA GLY A 272 -7.24 4.60 7.63
C GLY A 272 -7.87 3.24 7.34
N ARG A 273 -9.21 3.25 7.31
CA ARG A 273 -10.07 2.07 7.05
C ARG A 273 -10.02 1.64 5.60
N GLU A 274 -10.44 0.41 5.32
CA GLU A 274 -10.47 -0.13 3.96
C GLU A 274 -11.49 0.58 3.07
N ARG A 275 -10.99 1.11 1.96
CA ARG A 275 -11.74 1.80 0.90
C ARG A 275 -11.37 1.17 -0.44
N SER A 276 -12.35 0.61 -1.14
CA SER A 276 -12.17 0.03 -2.46
C SER A 276 -12.37 1.11 -3.52
N ARG A 277 -11.52 1.12 -4.54
CA ARG A 277 -11.72 1.95 -5.71
C ARG A 277 -12.85 1.36 -6.58
N PRO A 278 -13.72 2.18 -7.19
CA PRO A 278 -14.74 1.71 -8.10
C PRO A 278 -14.16 0.82 -9.21
N MET A 279 -14.82 -0.30 -9.50
CA MET A 279 -14.32 -1.31 -10.46
C MET A 279 -14.09 -0.69 -11.83
N GLN A 280 -15.03 0.13 -12.33
CA GLN A 280 -14.92 0.72 -13.66
C GLN A 280 -13.65 1.55 -13.83
N SER A 281 -13.32 2.38 -12.83
CA SER A 281 -12.08 3.17 -12.83
C SER A 281 -10.81 2.30 -12.88
N ILE A 282 -10.84 1.11 -12.24
CA ILE A 282 -9.73 0.15 -12.34
C ILE A 282 -9.66 -0.46 -13.74
N LEU A 283 -10.80 -0.88 -14.31
CA LEU A 283 -10.84 -1.48 -15.64
C LEU A 283 -10.37 -0.50 -16.72
N ASP A 284 -10.75 0.78 -16.62
CA ASP A 284 -10.35 1.83 -17.56
C ASP A 284 -8.83 2.10 -17.48
N GLU A 285 -8.26 2.14 -16.28
CA GLU A 285 -6.80 2.25 -16.10
C GLU A 285 -6.07 1.04 -16.68
N VAL A 286 -6.54 -0.18 -16.40
CA VAL A 286 -5.92 -1.40 -16.93
C VAL A 286 -5.99 -1.45 -18.45
N LYS A 287 -7.13 -1.06 -19.05
CA LYS A 287 -7.27 -0.96 -20.50
C LYS A 287 -6.27 0.04 -21.09
N THR A 288 -6.16 1.22 -20.49
CA THR A 288 -5.20 2.25 -20.91
C THR A 288 -3.75 1.73 -20.83
N LEU A 289 -3.41 0.98 -19.80
CA LEU A 289 -2.08 0.37 -19.65
C LEU A 289 -1.82 -0.71 -20.72
N SER A 290 -2.81 -1.53 -21.04
CA SER A 290 -2.73 -2.52 -22.12
C SER A 290 -2.53 -1.83 -23.48
N ASP A 291 -3.30 -0.77 -23.77
CA ASP A 291 -3.18 0.04 -25.00
C ASP A 291 -1.78 0.70 -25.12
N GLN A 292 -1.13 1.00 -23.99
CA GLN A 292 0.26 1.49 -23.92
C GLN A 292 1.32 0.39 -24.05
N GLY A 293 0.92 -0.88 -24.21
CA GLY A 293 1.83 -2.01 -24.37
C GLY A 293 2.38 -2.59 -23.07
N VAL A 294 1.80 -2.28 -21.92
CA VAL A 294 2.14 -2.93 -20.64
C VAL A 294 1.76 -4.40 -20.71
N LYS A 295 2.68 -5.28 -20.31
CA LYS A 295 2.54 -6.75 -20.38
C LYS A 295 2.27 -7.41 -19.03
N GLU A 296 2.46 -6.68 -17.94
CA GLU A 296 2.16 -7.17 -16.59
C GLU A 296 1.61 -6.06 -15.70
N ILE A 297 0.52 -6.34 -14.98
CA ILE A 297 0.02 -5.47 -13.92
C ILE A 297 0.08 -6.18 -12.58
N THR A 298 0.33 -5.43 -11.51
CA THR A 298 0.16 -5.91 -10.14
C THR A 298 -0.88 -5.05 -9.43
N LEU A 299 -2.00 -5.68 -9.07
CA LEU A 299 -3.04 -5.07 -8.25
C LEU A 299 -2.50 -4.83 -6.83
N LEU A 300 -2.53 -3.57 -6.40
CA LEU A 300 -2.01 -3.12 -5.12
C LEU A 300 -3.12 -2.76 -4.14
N GLY A 301 -2.88 -3.12 -2.89
CA GLY A 301 -3.71 -2.81 -1.73
C GLY A 301 -2.98 -3.18 -0.45
N GLN A 302 -3.55 -2.83 0.69
CA GLN A 302 -3.09 -3.35 1.99
C GLN A 302 -3.74 -4.70 2.33
N ASN A 303 -4.91 -4.99 1.77
CA ASN A 303 -5.62 -6.27 1.88
C ASN A 303 -6.41 -6.56 0.59
N VAL A 304 -5.74 -6.83 -0.53
CA VAL A 304 -6.37 -6.83 -1.87
C VAL A 304 -7.59 -7.75 -2.00
N ASN A 305 -7.57 -8.89 -1.32
CA ASN A 305 -8.65 -9.88 -1.38
C ASN A 305 -9.84 -9.57 -0.46
N SER A 306 -9.79 -8.48 0.33
CA SER A 306 -10.98 -7.88 0.94
C SER A 306 -11.64 -6.81 0.06
N TYR A 307 -11.15 -6.60 -1.18
CA TYR A 307 -11.74 -5.67 -2.13
C TYR A 307 -13.25 -5.89 -2.24
N ARG A 308 -13.97 -4.77 -2.11
CA ARG A 308 -15.42 -4.72 -2.20
C ARG A 308 -15.88 -3.35 -2.67
N ASP A 309 -16.33 -3.28 -3.90
CA ASP A 309 -16.87 -2.06 -4.48
C ASP A 309 -18.37 -1.93 -4.20
N THR A 310 -18.73 -0.86 -3.51
CA THR A 310 -20.12 -0.53 -3.14
C THR A 310 -20.67 0.66 -3.93
N SER A 311 -19.95 1.21 -4.92
CA SER A 311 -20.42 2.36 -5.69
C SER A 311 -21.55 2.01 -6.66
N VAL A 312 -21.73 0.73 -6.97
CA VAL A 312 -22.76 0.23 -7.87
C VAL A 312 -24.06 -0.01 -7.09
N THR A 313 -25.17 0.61 -7.53
CA THR A 313 -26.49 0.47 -6.90
C THR A 313 -27.03 -0.95 -6.99
N SER A 314 -27.75 -1.38 -5.95
CA SER A 314 -28.36 -2.72 -5.80
C SER A 314 -29.16 -3.21 -7.03
N HIS A 315 -29.70 -2.30 -7.85
CA HIS A 315 -30.40 -2.63 -9.09
C HIS A 315 -29.50 -3.12 -10.23
N GLN A 316 -28.27 -2.59 -10.36
CA GLN A 316 -27.29 -3.07 -11.36
C GLN A 316 -26.63 -4.38 -10.92
N VAL A 317 -26.53 -4.59 -9.60
CA VAL A 317 -25.95 -5.79 -8.98
C VAL A 317 -26.85 -7.03 -9.19
N ALA A 318 -28.17 -6.86 -9.36
CA ALA A 318 -29.11 -7.95 -9.65
C ALA A 318 -28.88 -8.61 -11.02
N GLY A 319 -28.37 -7.88 -12.02
CA GLY A 319 -27.99 -8.41 -13.33
C GLY A 319 -26.66 -9.18 -13.34
N LEU A 320 -25.88 -9.09 -12.26
CA LEU A 320 -24.56 -9.71 -12.07
C LEU A 320 -24.61 -10.98 -11.19
N GLY A 321 -25.81 -11.45 -10.82
CA GLY A 321 -25.98 -12.66 -10.01
C GLY A 321 -25.53 -12.55 -8.55
N THR A 322 -25.06 -11.37 -8.11
CA THR A 322 -24.62 -11.13 -6.74
C THR A 322 -25.77 -10.62 -5.88
N ASN A 323 -26.41 -11.48 -5.10
CA ASN A 323 -27.44 -11.01 -4.16
C ASN A 323 -26.86 -10.03 -3.13
N SER A 324 -27.62 -8.98 -2.80
CA SER A 324 -27.27 -7.92 -1.82
C SER A 324 -26.82 -8.45 -0.44
N THR A 325 -27.17 -9.70 -0.11
CA THR A 325 -26.86 -10.39 1.15
C THR A 325 -25.56 -11.21 1.14
N THR A 326 -24.84 -11.30 0.02
CA THR A 326 -23.69 -12.24 -0.10
C THR A 326 -22.44 -11.71 0.60
N THR A 327 -22.02 -12.39 1.68
CA THR A 327 -20.73 -12.17 2.37
C THR A 327 -19.60 -12.91 1.65
N THR A 328 -18.35 -12.47 1.83
CA THR A 328 -17.20 -13.33 1.47
C THR A 328 -17.08 -14.38 2.58
N PRO A 329 -17.15 -15.69 2.27
CA PRO A 329 -16.90 -16.71 3.26
C PRO A 329 -15.43 -16.62 3.71
N LEU A 330 -15.19 -16.79 5.00
CA LEU A 330 -13.83 -16.96 5.50
C LEU A 330 -13.34 -18.35 5.13
N VAL A 331 -12.02 -18.50 5.03
CA VAL A 331 -11.39 -19.82 4.94
C VAL A 331 -11.71 -20.64 6.19
N ASP A 332 -11.91 -21.94 6.04
CA ASP A 332 -12.19 -22.85 7.15
C ASP A 332 -11.11 -22.77 8.23
N GLY A 333 -11.53 -22.67 9.49
CA GLY A 333 -10.64 -22.49 10.64
C GLY A 333 -10.18 -21.05 10.88
N PHE A 334 -10.55 -20.10 10.02
CA PHE A 334 -10.26 -18.67 10.22
C PHE A 334 -11.43 -17.96 10.91
N LYS A 335 -11.09 -16.97 11.72
CA LYS A 335 -12.00 -16.12 12.49
C LYS A 335 -11.66 -14.66 12.25
N THR A 336 -12.67 -13.81 12.31
CA THR A 336 -12.51 -12.35 12.24
C THR A 336 -13.36 -11.71 13.33
N VAL A 337 -12.81 -10.73 14.02
CA VAL A 337 -13.56 -9.89 14.97
C VAL A 337 -14.18 -8.66 14.29
N TYR A 338 -13.97 -8.51 12.98
CA TYR A 338 -14.46 -7.38 12.20
C TYR A 338 -15.74 -7.71 11.47
N LYS A 339 -16.64 -6.73 11.39
CA LYS A 339 -17.90 -6.86 10.66
C LYS A 339 -17.61 -7.10 9.18
N THR A 340 -17.98 -8.28 8.69
CA THR A 340 -17.90 -8.61 7.27
C THR A 340 -18.81 -7.67 6.49
N LYS A 341 -18.25 -7.03 5.46
CA LYS A 341 -19.00 -6.17 4.54
C LYS A 341 -19.92 -7.06 3.68
N THR A 342 -21.17 -6.63 3.48
CA THR A 342 -22.21 -7.33 2.70
C THR A 342 -22.45 -6.61 1.37
N GLY A 343 -22.76 -7.36 0.30
CA GLY A 343 -23.12 -6.79 -1.01
C GLY A 343 -21.95 -6.12 -1.75
N GLY A 344 -22.19 -5.57 -2.93
CA GLY A 344 -21.14 -4.98 -3.77
C GLY A 344 -20.24 -6.01 -4.48
N ILE A 345 -19.38 -5.53 -5.37
CA ILE A 345 -18.54 -6.36 -6.25
C ILE A 345 -17.28 -6.81 -5.49
N ARG A 346 -17.03 -8.12 -5.45
CA ARG A 346 -15.93 -8.73 -4.68
C ARG A 346 -14.63 -8.82 -5.49
N PHE A 347 -13.53 -9.11 -4.80
CA PHE A 347 -12.22 -9.31 -5.42
C PHE A 347 -12.21 -10.37 -6.55
N ALA A 348 -12.93 -11.49 -6.39
CA ALA A 348 -12.99 -12.53 -7.42
C ALA A 348 -13.55 -11.99 -8.75
N GLU A 349 -14.64 -11.24 -8.70
CA GLU A 349 -15.24 -10.59 -9.88
C GLU A 349 -14.31 -9.52 -10.46
N LEU A 350 -13.69 -8.67 -9.62
CA LEU A 350 -12.70 -7.70 -10.12
C LEU A 350 -11.57 -8.41 -10.87
N LEU A 351 -11.00 -9.45 -10.27
CA LEU A 351 -9.91 -10.22 -10.86
C LEU A 351 -10.34 -10.89 -12.18
N ASP A 352 -11.55 -11.44 -12.20
CA ASP A 352 -12.18 -12.03 -13.37
C ASP A 352 -12.32 -11.01 -14.53
N ARG A 353 -12.82 -9.81 -14.24
CA ARG A 353 -13.02 -8.74 -15.22
C ARG A 353 -11.70 -8.16 -15.72
N VAL A 354 -10.75 -7.92 -14.82
CA VAL A 354 -9.41 -7.42 -15.16
C VAL A 354 -8.68 -8.38 -16.09
N SER A 355 -8.72 -9.69 -15.82
CA SER A 355 -7.97 -10.66 -16.62
C SER A 355 -8.57 -10.89 -18.02
N ARG A 356 -9.78 -10.41 -18.30
CA ARG A 356 -10.41 -10.46 -19.63
C ARG A 356 -10.06 -9.27 -20.52
N ILE A 357 -9.51 -8.18 -19.97
CA ILE A 357 -9.18 -6.98 -20.74
C ILE A 357 -8.15 -7.30 -21.82
N ASP A 358 -7.07 -7.99 -21.43
CA ASP A 358 -6.01 -8.43 -22.32
C ASP A 358 -5.52 -9.82 -21.87
N PRO A 359 -5.88 -10.90 -22.59
CA PRO A 359 -5.42 -12.25 -22.30
C PRO A 359 -3.89 -12.42 -22.36
N GLU A 360 -3.17 -11.53 -23.03
CA GLU A 360 -1.70 -11.57 -23.11
C GLU A 360 -1.02 -10.75 -22.01
N MET A 361 -1.78 -10.00 -21.22
CA MET A 361 -1.25 -9.25 -20.09
C MET A 361 -1.33 -10.08 -18.80
N ARG A 362 -0.19 -10.27 -18.14
CA ARG A 362 -0.10 -10.94 -16.84
C ARG A 362 -0.76 -10.10 -15.75
N VAL A 363 -1.56 -10.76 -14.92
CA VAL A 363 -2.22 -10.16 -13.75
C VAL A 363 -1.65 -10.79 -12.48
N ARG A 364 -1.08 -9.94 -11.62
CA ARG A 364 -0.64 -10.28 -10.27
C ARG A 364 -1.42 -9.47 -9.24
N PHE A 365 -1.34 -9.90 -8.00
CA PHE A 365 -1.78 -9.12 -6.85
C PHE A 365 -0.87 -9.41 -5.65
N THR A 366 -0.82 -8.48 -4.70
CA THR A 366 0.03 -8.59 -3.50
C THR A 366 -0.74 -8.19 -2.25
N SER A 367 -0.19 -8.53 -1.08
CA SER A 367 -0.78 -8.22 0.22
C SER A 367 -2.18 -8.83 0.44
N PRO A 368 -2.50 -10.05 -0.03
CA PRO A 368 -3.76 -10.67 0.36
C PRO A 368 -3.65 -11.16 1.81
N HIS A 369 -4.76 -11.14 2.54
CA HIS A 369 -4.85 -11.74 3.87
C HIS A 369 -5.29 -13.21 3.74
N PRO A 370 -4.63 -14.19 4.41
CA PRO A 370 -4.96 -15.61 4.26
C PRO A 370 -6.43 -15.96 4.55
N LYS A 371 -7.04 -15.27 5.53
CA LYS A 371 -8.47 -15.44 5.89
C LYS A 371 -9.46 -15.14 4.74
N ASP A 372 -9.07 -14.28 3.80
CA ASP A 372 -9.93 -13.70 2.76
C ASP A 372 -9.66 -14.38 1.39
N PHE A 373 -9.24 -15.65 1.36
CA PHE A 373 -9.02 -16.42 0.13
C PHE A 373 -10.23 -17.30 -0.19
N PRO A 374 -11.23 -16.80 -0.95
CA PRO A 374 -12.33 -17.64 -1.39
C PRO A 374 -11.88 -18.61 -2.48
N ASP A 375 -12.52 -19.77 -2.55
CA ASP A 375 -12.26 -20.80 -3.55
C ASP A 375 -12.38 -20.26 -4.98
N GLU A 376 -13.31 -19.33 -5.22
CA GLU A 376 -13.50 -18.67 -6.51
C GLU A 376 -12.19 -18.05 -7.05
N VAL A 377 -11.39 -17.42 -6.19
CA VAL A 377 -10.10 -16.83 -6.60
C VAL A 377 -9.11 -17.93 -6.99
N LEU A 378 -9.09 -19.06 -6.27
CA LEU A 378 -8.19 -20.18 -6.59
C LEU A 378 -8.58 -20.85 -7.91
N HIS A 379 -9.87 -21.02 -8.17
CA HIS A 379 -10.37 -21.52 -9.45
C HIS A 379 -10.04 -20.56 -10.60
N LEU A 380 -10.22 -19.25 -10.40
CA LEU A 380 -9.83 -18.26 -11.42
C LEU A 380 -8.34 -18.31 -11.75
N ILE A 381 -7.45 -18.44 -10.77
CA ILE A 381 -5.99 -18.58 -11.01
C ILE A 381 -5.69 -19.88 -11.77
N LYS A 382 -6.41 -20.96 -11.46
CA LYS A 382 -6.26 -22.23 -12.17
C LYS A 382 -6.71 -22.13 -13.63
N ASP A 383 -7.84 -21.48 -13.88
CA ASP A 383 -8.53 -21.48 -15.18
C ASP A 383 -8.02 -20.37 -16.13
N ARG A 384 -7.33 -19.34 -15.62
CA ARG A 384 -6.81 -18.21 -16.40
C ARG A 384 -5.29 -18.25 -16.48
N HIS A 385 -4.75 -18.59 -17.66
CA HIS A 385 -3.29 -18.61 -17.90
C HIS A 385 -2.59 -17.26 -17.67
N ASN A 386 -3.32 -16.14 -17.80
CA ASN A 386 -2.77 -14.81 -17.60
C ASN A 386 -2.87 -14.31 -16.15
N ILE A 387 -3.52 -15.05 -15.24
CA ILE A 387 -3.43 -14.79 -13.80
C ILE A 387 -2.27 -15.59 -13.24
N CYS A 388 -1.28 -14.91 -12.68
CA CYS A 388 -0.03 -15.58 -12.34
C CYS A 388 -0.19 -16.56 -11.16
N LYS A 389 0.43 -17.74 -11.24
CA LYS A 389 0.46 -18.76 -10.17
C LYS A 389 1.46 -18.42 -9.07
N SER A 390 1.45 -17.17 -8.61
CA SER A 390 2.31 -16.63 -7.56
C SER A 390 1.46 -16.05 -6.44
N LEU A 391 1.32 -16.78 -5.35
CA LEU A 391 0.50 -16.39 -4.21
C LEU A 391 1.34 -15.95 -3.02
N HIS A 392 1.01 -14.78 -2.49
CA HIS A 392 1.58 -14.29 -1.25
C HIS A 392 0.64 -14.65 -0.09
N LEU A 393 1.12 -15.34 0.94
CA LEU A 393 0.34 -15.84 2.07
C LEU A 393 1.07 -15.50 3.37
N PRO A 394 0.93 -14.27 3.89
CA PRO A 394 1.65 -13.84 5.09
C PRO A 394 1.31 -14.69 6.32
N ALA A 395 2.22 -15.57 6.73
CA ALA A 395 2.07 -16.41 7.92
C ALA A 395 2.34 -15.63 9.21
N GLN A 396 3.32 -14.72 9.18
CA GLN A 396 3.84 -13.91 10.29
C GLN A 396 4.64 -14.70 11.33
N SER A 397 4.12 -15.82 11.82
CA SER A 397 4.77 -16.73 12.77
C SER A 397 4.29 -18.17 12.56
N GLY A 398 5.08 -19.16 12.96
CA GLY A 398 4.69 -20.56 12.97
C GLY A 398 4.25 -21.09 14.33
N ASN A 399 3.91 -20.22 15.29
CA ASN A 399 3.41 -20.64 16.61
C ASN A 399 2.03 -20.04 16.92
N ASN A 400 1.10 -20.88 17.37
CA ASN A 400 -0.30 -20.48 17.65
C ASN A 400 -0.44 -19.41 18.74
N GLU A 401 0.36 -19.45 19.81
CA GLU A 401 0.31 -18.43 20.87
C GLU A 401 0.85 -17.08 20.39
N VAL A 402 1.93 -17.09 19.60
CA VAL A 402 2.46 -15.87 18.98
C VAL A 402 1.45 -15.28 18.00
N LEU A 403 0.82 -16.12 17.17
CA LEU A 403 -0.25 -15.72 16.24
C LEU A 403 -1.43 -15.08 16.97
N GLU A 404 -1.87 -15.65 18.10
CA GLU A 404 -2.92 -15.09 18.94
C GLU A 404 -2.52 -13.71 19.50
N ARG A 405 -1.29 -13.56 20.04
CA ARG A 405 -0.78 -12.24 20.49
C ARG A 405 -0.65 -11.25 19.33
N MET A 406 -0.38 -11.72 18.12
CA MET A 406 -0.38 -10.95 16.88
C MET A 406 -1.80 -10.57 16.40
N ARG A 407 -2.84 -11.15 17.01
CA ARG A 407 -4.25 -11.07 16.60
C ARG A 407 -4.50 -11.64 15.21
N ARG A 408 -3.84 -12.75 14.89
CA ARG A 408 -4.11 -13.53 13.70
C ARG A 408 -5.23 -14.49 14.06
N GLY A 409 -6.40 -14.33 13.43
CA GLY A 409 -7.58 -15.16 13.73
C GLY A 409 -7.50 -16.55 13.10
N TYR A 410 -6.37 -17.24 13.17
CA TYR A 410 -6.19 -18.59 12.63
C TYR A 410 -5.03 -19.31 13.34
N THR A 411 -5.02 -20.63 13.21
CA THR A 411 -3.94 -21.48 13.72
C THR A 411 -3.01 -21.93 12.58
N VAL A 412 -1.83 -22.44 12.94
CA VAL A 412 -0.86 -23.03 12.02
C VAL A 412 -1.48 -24.18 11.22
N GLU A 413 -2.31 -25.00 11.86
CA GLU A 413 -2.98 -26.15 11.24
C GLU A 413 -4.00 -25.70 10.17
N ALA A 414 -4.80 -24.68 10.47
CA ALA A 414 -5.72 -24.08 9.50
C ALA A 414 -4.96 -23.44 8.33
N TYR A 415 -3.82 -22.78 8.63
CA TYR A 415 -2.95 -22.22 7.61
C TYR A 415 -2.35 -23.31 6.70
N LEU A 416 -1.88 -24.42 7.26
CA LEU A 416 -1.35 -25.56 6.50
C LEU A 416 -2.44 -26.20 5.62
N THR A 417 -3.66 -26.34 6.14
CA THR A 417 -4.82 -26.82 5.36
C THR A 417 -5.09 -25.95 4.15
N LEU A 418 -5.02 -24.62 4.30
CA LEU A 418 -5.13 -23.68 3.18
C LEU A 418 -3.99 -23.85 2.17
N VAL A 419 -2.75 -24.01 2.64
CA VAL A 419 -1.58 -24.24 1.79
C VAL A 419 -1.75 -25.52 0.94
N ASP A 420 -2.21 -26.60 1.56
CA ASP A 420 -2.42 -27.88 0.88
C ASP A 420 -3.55 -27.79 -0.15
N LYS A 421 -4.65 -27.11 0.20
CA LYS A 421 -5.75 -26.81 -0.73
C LYS A 421 -5.25 -26.03 -1.95
N ILE A 422 -4.46 -24.98 -1.73
CA ILE A 422 -3.89 -24.16 -2.81
C ILE A 422 -2.99 -24.98 -3.74
N ARG A 423 -2.12 -25.83 -3.18
CA ARG A 423 -1.23 -26.70 -3.97
C ARG A 423 -1.97 -27.76 -4.77
N SER A 424 -3.04 -28.30 -4.21
CA SER A 424 -3.90 -29.28 -4.87
C SER A 424 -4.65 -28.65 -6.05
N LEU A 425 -5.20 -27.45 -5.87
CA LEU A 425 -5.96 -26.75 -6.91
C LEU A 425 -5.07 -26.11 -7.99
N ILE A 426 -3.89 -25.62 -7.61
CA ILE A 426 -2.96 -24.90 -8.50
C ILE A 426 -1.59 -25.59 -8.46
N PRO A 427 -1.41 -26.68 -9.24
CA PRO A 427 -0.11 -27.35 -9.34
C PRO A 427 1.00 -26.38 -9.77
N GLY A 428 2.16 -26.48 -9.13
CA GLY A 428 3.32 -25.63 -9.44
C GLY A 428 3.26 -24.20 -8.89
N VAL A 429 2.24 -23.86 -8.07
CA VAL A 429 2.11 -22.54 -7.45
C VAL A 429 3.37 -22.10 -6.69
N SER A 430 3.80 -20.87 -6.95
CA SER A 430 4.89 -20.20 -6.24
C SER A 430 4.32 -19.52 -5.00
N LEU A 431 4.64 -20.04 -3.81
CA LEU A 431 4.23 -19.45 -2.55
C LEU A 431 5.27 -18.48 -2.01
N SER A 432 4.79 -17.35 -1.50
CA SER A 432 5.59 -16.40 -0.75
C SER A 432 4.95 -16.01 0.57
N SER A 433 5.72 -15.56 1.55
CA SER A 433 5.19 -15.21 2.88
C SER A 433 6.04 -14.14 3.58
N ASP A 434 5.45 -13.50 4.58
CA ASP A 434 6.11 -12.58 5.50
C ASP A 434 6.26 -13.27 6.87
N PHE A 435 7.42 -13.08 7.50
CA PHE A 435 7.70 -13.54 8.87
C PHE A 435 8.29 -12.43 9.73
N ILE A 436 7.90 -12.41 11.00
CA ILE A 436 8.37 -11.48 12.00
C ILE A 436 9.02 -12.28 13.14
N ALA A 437 10.34 -12.15 13.31
CA ALA A 437 11.06 -12.77 14.42
C ALA A 437 11.14 -11.88 15.65
N GLY A 438 11.02 -12.50 16.81
CA GLY A 438 11.13 -11.88 18.12
C GLY A 438 9.99 -10.94 18.45
N PHE A 439 8.77 -11.32 18.10
CA PHE A 439 7.59 -10.60 18.59
C PHE A 439 7.55 -10.59 20.13
N CYS A 440 6.80 -9.66 20.73
CA CYS A 440 6.77 -9.46 22.18
C CYS A 440 6.60 -10.79 22.96
N GLY A 441 7.58 -11.13 23.79
CA GLY A 441 7.58 -12.34 24.61
C GLY A 441 7.84 -13.66 23.87
N GLU A 442 8.29 -13.64 22.60
CA GLU A 442 8.57 -14.86 21.84
C GLU A 442 9.74 -15.67 22.42
N THR A 443 9.44 -16.89 22.87
CA THR A 443 10.42 -17.84 23.42
C THR A 443 11.19 -18.56 22.32
N GLU A 444 12.26 -19.29 22.68
CA GLU A 444 13.03 -20.07 21.70
C GLU A 444 12.21 -21.20 21.08
N ALA A 445 11.46 -21.95 21.89
CA ALA A 445 10.57 -22.99 21.38
C ALA A 445 9.52 -22.46 20.38
N GLN A 446 8.93 -21.28 20.65
CA GLN A 446 7.99 -20.64 19.73
C GLN A 446 8.66 -20.22 18.42
N PHE A 447 9.93 -19.85 18.47
CA PHE A 447 10.71 -19.53 17.29
C PHE A 447 11.09 -20.80 16.49
N GLU A 448 11.44 -21.90 17.15
CA GLU A 448 11.67 -23.20 16.51
C GLU A 448 10.43 -23.67 15.73
N ASP A 449 9.22 -23.46 16.24
CA ASP A 449 7.97 -23.73 15.52
C ASP A 449 7.87 -22.94 14.21
N THR A 450 8.37 -21.70 14.21
CA THR A 450 8.43 -20.87 13.01
C THR A 450 9.40 -21.44 11.98
N LEU A 451 10.55 -21.98 12.40
CA LEU A 451 11.45 -22.71 11.51
C LEU A 451 10.78 -23.96 10.94
N ARG A 452 10.08 -24.75 11.77
CA ARG A 452 9.34 -25.93 11.31
C ARG A 452 8.27 -25.60 10.26
N LEU A 453 7.57 -24.47 10.41
CA LEU A 453 6.61 -24.01 9.41
C LEU A 453 7.31 -23.66 8.08
N LEU A 454 8.45 -22.98 8.11
CA LEU A 454 9.25 -22.67 6.91
C LEU A 454 9.68 -23.94 6.17
N GLU A 455 10.11 -24.98 6.90
CA GLU A 455 10.52 -26.27 6.34
C GLU A 455 9.36 -27.08 5.75
N THR A 456 8.21 -27.02 6.40
CA THR A 456 6.99 -27.72 5.98
C THR A 456 6.39 -27.08 4.75
N VAL A 457 6.20 -25.76 4.78
CA VAL A 457 5.54 -25.04 3.68
C VAL A 457 6.49 -24.83 2.52
N ARG A 458 7.81 -24.66 2.71
CA ARG A 458 8.78 -24.46 1.60
C ARG A 458 8.35 -23.32 0.67
N TYR A 459 8.51 -22.09 1.13
CA TYR A 459 8.24 -20.91 0.31
C TYR A 459 9.33 -20.71 -0.74
N ARG A 460 8.96 -20.21 -1.92
CA ARG A 460 9.94 -19.82 -2.95
C ARG A 460 10.49 -18.42 -2.70
N VAL A 461 9.69 -17.55 -2.06
CA VAL A 461 10.11 -16.21 -1.64
C VAL A 461 9.64 -15.97 -0.20
N ALA A 462 10.50 -15.47 0.67
CA ALA A 462 10.10 -15.05 2.01
C ALA A 462 10.64 -13.66 2.32
N TYR A 463 9.84 -12.84 2.98
CA TYR A 463 10.27 -11.57 3.54
C TYR A 463 10.38 -11.70 5.05
N LEU A 464 11.61 -11.60 5.53
CA LEU A 464 11.96 -11.88 6.92
C LEU A 464 12.31 -10.57 7.62
N PHE A 465 11.65 -10.29 8.74
CA PHE A 465 11.82 -9.05 9.47
C PHE A 465 12.06 -9.32 10.96
N ALA A 466 12.96 -8.53 11.56
CA ALA A 466 13.01 -8.41 13.01
C ALA A 466 11.81 -7.59 13.48
N TYR A 467 11.18 -8.00 14.58
CA TYR A 467 10.09 -7.23 15.17
C TYR A 467 10.58 -5.85 15.64
N SER A 468 9.90 -4.82 15.18
CA SER A 468 10.14 -3.42 15.53
C SER A 468 8.86 -2.82 16.09
N MET A 469 8.88 -2.51 17.39
CA MET A 469 7.73 -1.95 18.09
C MET A 469 7.44 -0.52 17.60
N ARG A 470 6.15 -0.20 17.44
CA ARG A 470 5.71 1.12 16.96
C ARG A 470 4.68 1.72 17.88
N GLU A 471 4.83 3.02 18.13
CA GLU A 471 3.82 3.81 18.84
C GLU A 471 2.43 3.66 18.21
N LYS A 472 1.39 3.85 19.03
CA LYS A 472 -0.03 3.68 18.70
C LYS A 472 -0.48 2.25 18.39
N THR A 473 0.40 1.29 18.12
CA THR A 473 0.00 -0.10 17.88
C THR A 473 -0.58 -0.74 19.15
N THR A 474 -1.37 -1.80 18.99
CA THR A 474 -1.88 -2.53 20.17
C THR A 474 -0.73 -3.13 20.96
N ALA A 475 0.27 -3.68 20.28
CA ALA A 475 1.42 -4.31 20.92
C ALA A 475 2.19 -3.30 21.78
N HIS A 476 2.40 -2.07 21.32
CA HIS A 476 3.00 -1.01 22.12
C HIS A 476 2.18 -0.66 23.38
N ARG A 477 0.85 -0.76 23.32
CA ARG A 477 -0.02 -0.40 24.45
C ARG A 477 -0.21 -1.53 25.46
N ARG A 478 -0.08 -2.79 25.02
CA ARG A 478 -0.50 -3.97 25.81
C ARG A 478 0.60 -4.98 26.09
N TYR A 479 1.70 -4.95 25.35
CA TYR A 479 2.79 -5.90 25.51
C TYR A 479 4.10 -5.16 25.78
N GLN A 480 5.00 -5.86 26.45
CA GLN A 480 6.39 -5.44 26.62
C GLN A 480 7.26 -6.17 25.60
N ASP A 481 8.12 -5.43 24.90
CA ASP A 481 9.10 -6.01 23.99
C ASP A 481 10.31 -6.53 24.77
N THR A 482 10.24 -7.79 25.19
CA THR A 482 11.27 -8.41 26.04
C THR A 482 12.40 -9.07 25.25
N VAL A 483 12.27 -9.22 23.93
CA VAL A 483 13.25 -9.92 23.09
C VAL A 483 14.36 -8.94 22.68
N PRO A 484 15.64 -9.18 23.03
CA PRO A 484 16.72 -8.27 22.65
C PRO A 484 16.93 -8.19 21.12
N THR A 485 17.30 -7.01 20.62
CA THR A 485 17.55 -6.77 19.18
C THR A 485 18.58 -7.73 18.58
N LEU A 486 19.62 -8.10 19.34
CA LEU A 486 20.61 -9.09 18.90
C LEU A 486 19.97 -10.45 18.62
N VAL A 487 19.11 -10.93 19.53
CA VAL A 487 18.38 -12.20 19.38
C VAL A 487 17.43 -12.14 18.19
N LYS A 488 16.70 -11.03 18.01
CA LYS A 488 15.84 -10.83 16.83
C LYS A 488 16.61 -10.98 15.52
N ASN A 489 17.77 -10.35 15.43
CA ASN A 489 18.61 -10.42 14.23
C ASN A 489 19.20 -11.82 14.01
N GLN A 490 19.63 -12.51 15.06
CA GLN A 490 20.08 -13.90 14.98
C GLN A 490 18.96 -14.81 14.46
N ARG A 491 17.73 -14.66 14.98
CA ARG A 491 16.54 -15.39 14.52
C ARG A 491 16.22 -15.10 13.05
N VAL A 492 16.30 -13.85 12.60
CA VAL A 492 16.16 -13.50 11.17
C VAL A 492 17.20 -14.23 10.32
N GLN A 493 18.46 -14.29 10.76
CA GLN A 493 19.51 -15.01 10.05
C GLN A 493 19.22 -16.52 9.98
N GLN A 494 18.77 -17.13 11.08
CA GLN A 494 18.39 -18.55 11.08
C GLN A 494 17.21 -18.83 10.13
N MET A 495 16.17 -17.99 10.15
CA MET A 495 15.08 -18.07 9.18
C MET A 495 15.57 -17.94 7.74
N ASP A 496 16.50 -17.01 7.46
CA ASP A 496 17.06 -16.80 6.11
C ASP A 496 17.82 -18.03 5.61
N ILE A 497 18.62 -18.67 6.47
CA ILE A 497 19.32 -19.93 6.17
C ILE A 497 18.32 -21.04 5.84
N THR A 498 17.33 -21.26 6.72
CA THR A 498 16.30 -22.30 6.54
C THR A 498 15.49 -22.07 5.27
N PHE A 499 15.03 -20.84 5.04
CA PHE A 499 14.31 -20.44 3.83
C PHE A 499 15.15 -20.67 2.57
N ARG A 500 16.39 -20.15 2.52
CA ARG A 500 17.24 -20.23 1.31
C ARG A 500 17.54 -21.67 0.92
N ARG A 501 17.73 -22.57 1.89
CA ARG A 501 17.92 -23.99 1.63
C ARG A 501 16.74 -24.57 0.83
N HIS A 502 15.50 -24.33 1.28
CA HIS A 502 14.31 -24.83 0.58
C HIS A 502 14.01 -24.10 -0.72
N ALA A 503 14.22 -22.78 -0.78
CA ALA A 503 14.08 -22.02 -2.02
C ALA A 503 15.07 -22.52 -3.09
N SER A 504 16.31 -22.85 -2.71
CA SER A 504 17.30 -23.44 -3.63
C SER A 504 16.84 -24.80 -4.15
N LEU A 505 16.30 -25.66 -3.28
CA LEU A 505 15.77 -26.97 -3.67
C LEU A 505 14.59 -26.85 -4.65
N LEU A 506 13.66 -25.93 -4.37
CA LEU A 506 12.50 -25.71 -5.26
C LEU A 506 12.90 -25.14 -6.62
N ASN A 507 13.92 -24.27 -6.64
CA ASN A 507 14.40 -23.71 -7.90
C ASN A 507 15.24 -24.72 -8.68
N SER A 508 16.01 -25.59 -8.00
CA SER A 508 16.79 -26.63 -8.69
C SER A 508 15.89 -27.65 -9.39
N GLN A 509 14.70 -27.92 -8.86
CA GLN A 509 13.68 -28.75 -9.52
C GLN A 509 13.17 -28.19 -10.86
N THR A 510 13.37 -26.88 -11.11
CA THR A 510 12.99 -26.26 -12.39
C THR A 510 14.10 -26.33 -13.45
N VAL A 511 15.32 -26.72 -13.07
CA VAL A 511 16.43 -26.91 -14.02
C VAL A 511 16.10 -28.06 -14.97
N GLY A 512 16.33 -27.84 -16.27
CA GLY A 512 15.94 -28.76 -17.34
C GLY A 512 14.51 -28.59 -17.84
N SER A 513 13.68 -27.77 -17.17
CA SER A 513 12.34 -27.43 -17.65
C SER A 513 12.33 -26.19 -18.53
N VAL A 514 11.39 -26.15 -19.47
CA VAL A 514 11.07 -24.93 -20.23
C VAL A 514 10.12 -24.08 -19.39
N GLN A 515 10.37 -22.78 -19.32
CA GLN A 515 9.58 -21.80 -18.58
C GLN A 515 9.26 -20.59 -19.45
N LEU A 516 8.05 -20.05 -19.32
CA LEU A 516 7.65 -18.81 -19.98
C LEU A 516 8.21 -17.58 -19.27
N VAL A 517 9.08 -16.84 -19.96
CA VAL A 517 9.73 -15.64 -19.44
C VAL A 517 9.16 -14.39 -20.12
N LEU A 518 8.65 -13.45 -19.34
CA LEU A 518 8.38 -12.08 -19.80
C LEU A 518 9.67 -11.27 -19.70
N VAL A 519 10.16 -10.77 -20.83
CA VAL A 519 11.44 -10.05 -20.90
C VAL A 519 11.27 -8.60 -20.46
N GLU A 520 12.06 -8.19 -19.45
CA GLU A 520 11.98 -6.85 -18.87
C GLU A 520 13.01 -5.88 -19.43
N GLY A 521 14.08 -6.39 -20.02
CA GLY A 521 15.18 -5.61 -20.59
C GLY A 521 16.54 -5.99 -19.99
N PRO A 522 17.55 -5.11 -20.08
CA PRO A 522 18.90 -5.37 -19.58
C PRO A 522 18.96 -5.64 -18.08
N SER A 523 19.82 -6.56 -17.68
CA SER A 523 20.09 -6.86 -16.27
C SER A 523 20.81 -5.69 -15.61
N LYS A 524 20.23 -5.18 -14.50
CA LYS A 524 20.85 -4.12 -13.69
C LYS A 524 22.22 -4.48 -13.11
N LYS A 525 22.52 -5.78 -12.99
CA LYS A 525 23.79 -6.27 -12.42
C LYS A 525 24.86 -6.52 -13.48
N VAL A 526 24.46 -6.99 -14.66
CA VAL A 526 25.38 -7.44 -15.71
C VAL A 526 24.87 -6.92 -17.05
N ALA A 527 25.51 -5.91 -17.61
CA ALA A 527 25.04 -5.21 -18.82
C ALA A 527 24.98 -6.13 -20.06
N SER A 528 25.80 -7.18 -20.13
CA SER A 528 25.81 -8.16 -21.23
C SER A 528 24.67 -9.19 -21.14
N GLN A 529 23.80 -9.10 -20.13
CA GLN A 529 22.67 -10.01 -19.94
C GLN A 529 21.34 -9.26 -20.04
N LEU A 530 20.34 -9.93 -20.58
CA LEU A 530 18.94 -9.58 -20.42
C LEU A 530 18.39 -10.27 -19.18
N CYS A 531 17.30 -9.74 -18.66
CA CYS A 531 16.53 -10.36 -17.61
C CYS A 531 15.03 -10.32 -17.90
N GLY A 532 14.34 -11.32 -17.38
CA GLY A 532 12.89 -11.40 -17.37
C GLY A 532 12.41 -12.12 -16.13
N ARG A 533 11.10 -12.37 -16.07
CA ARG A 533 10.47 -13.10 -14.96
C ARG A 533 9.56 -14.22 -15.47
N ILE A 534 9.62 -15.35 -14.77
CA ILE A 534 8.64 -16.44 -14.93
C ILE A 534 7.34 -16.12 -14.21
N ASP A 535 6.33 -16.94 -14.46
CA ASP A 535 5.02 -16.85 -13.82
C ASP A 535 5.10 -16.80 -12.28
N GLY A 536 5.99 -17.57 -11.67
CA GLY A 536 6.23 -17.57 -10.21
C GLY A 536 6.94 -16.32 -9.64
N ASN A 537 7.07 -15.24 -10.42
CA ASN A 537 7.77 -13.99 -10.10
C ASN A 537 9.27 -14.16 -9.79
N ILE A 538 9.89 -15.20 -10.32
CA ILE A 538 11.33 -15.46 -10.18
C ILE A 538 12.07 -14.89 -11.38
N LYS A 539 13.19 -14.24 -11.11
CA LYS A 539 14.03 -13.64 -12.14
C LYS A 539 14.79 -14.73 -12.90
N VAL A 540 14.83 -14.59 -14.22
CA VAL A 540 15.69 -15.38 -15.11
C VAL A 540 16.64 -14.42 -15.83
N ASN A 541 17.94 -14.72 -15.81
CA ASN A 541 18.94 -13.96 -16.56
C ASN A 541 19.49 -14.81 -17.70
N PHE A 542 19.74 -14.20 -18.85
CA PHE A 542 20.23 -14.88 -20.05
C PHE A 542 21.08 -13.91 -20.89
N PRO A 543 21.99 -14.40 -21.74
CA PRO A 543 22.86 -13.54 -22.56
C PRO A 543 22.04 -12.63 -23.48
N ALA A 544 22.50 -11.39 -23.68
CA ALA A 544 21.85 -10.43 -24.58
C ALA A 544 22.16 -10.69 -26.07
N ASN A 545 23.36 -11.21 -26.36
CA ASN A 545 23.79 -11.56 -27.72
C ASN A 545 23.22 -12.94 -28.08
N GLN A 546 21.94 -12.97 -28.42
CA GLN A 546 21.25 -14.15 -28.90
C GLN A 546 20.96 -13.98 -30.40
N GLU A 547 21.08 -15.06 -31.16
CA GLU A 547 20.61 -15.07 -32.55
C GLU A 547 19.11 -14.78 -32.60
N ALA A 548 18.65 -14.34 -33.76
CA ALA A 548 17.24 -14.10 -33.97
C ALA A 548 16.45 -15.41 -33.71
N LEU A 549 15.44 -15.32 -32.84
CA LEU A 549 14.63 -16.48 -32.48
C LEU A 549 13.46 -16.61 -33.46
N ILE A 550 13.14 -17.85 -33.79
CA ILE A 550 11.98 -18.19 -34.62
C ILE A 550 10.70 -17.98 -33.79
N GLY A 551 9.65 -17.48 -34.45
CA GLY A 551 8.30 -17.40 -33.89
C GLY A 551 7.71 -18.76 -33.50
N TYR A 552 6.79 -18.76 -32.54
CA TYR A 552 6.03 -19.94 -32.12
C TYR A 552 5.33 -20.62 -33.31
N ASP A 553 4.82 -19.83 -34.25
CA ASP A 553 4.15 -20.23 -35.48
C ASP A 553 5.12 -20.60 -36.62
N GLU A 554 6.42 -20.72 -36.31
CA GLU A 554 7.50 -20.99 -37.27
C GLU A 554 7.66 -19.88 -38.33
N THR A 555 7.01 -18.72 -38.16
CA THR A 555 7.13 -17.59 -39.08
C THR A 555 8.03 -16.50 -38.51
N GLY A 556 8.97 -16.04 -39.33
CA GLY A 556 9.87 -14.94 -39.00
C GLY A 556 10.90 -15.29 -37.92
N SER A 557 12.11 -14.76 -38.09
CA SER A 557 13.14 -14.78 -37.06
C SER A 557 13.44 -13.36 -36.64
N ARG A 558 13.38 -13.05 -35.34
CA ARG A 558 13.66 -11.71 -34.82
C ARG A 558 14.37 -11.71 -33.46
N PRO A 559 15.17 -10.67 -33.16
CA PRO A 559 15.84 -10.56 -31.87
C PRO A 559 14.84 -10.38 -30.72
N ILE A 560 15.28 -10.77 -29.53
CA ILE A 560 14.55 -10.60 -28.27
C ILE A 560 14.51 -9.12 -27.89
N ARG A 561 13.32 -8.63 -27.57
CA ARG A 561 13.06 -7.26 -27.12
C ARG A 561 12.36 -7.28 -25.77
N ARG A 562 12.42 -6.13 -25.12
CA ARG A 562 11.62 -5.86 -23.92
C ARG A 562 10.14 -6.03 -24.25
N GLY A 563 9.41 -6.72 -23.39
CA GLY A 563 7.97 -7.01 -23.54
C GLY A 563 7.67 -8.32 -24.28
N ASP A 564 8.69 -9.00 -24.81
CA ASP A 564 8.49 -10.31 -25.44
C ASP A 564 8.22 -11.40 -24.40
N TYR A 565 7.38 -12.35 -24.77
CA TYR A 565 7.29 -13.64 -24.12
C TYR A 565 8.19 -14.65 -24.84
N VAL A 566 9.07 -15.28 -24.08
CA VAL A 566 10.07 -16.22 -24.61
C VAL A 566 9.99 -17.52 -23.83
N ALA A 567 9.89 -18.65 -24.53
CA ALA A 567 10.07 -19.96 -23.92
C ALA A 567 11.55 -20.18 -23.64
N MET A 568 11.91 -20.47 -22.39
CA MET A 568 13.29 -20.50 -21.94
C MET A 568 13.60 -21.81 -21.24
N LEU A 569 14.62 -22.52 -21.69
CA LEU A 569 15.15 -23.68 -20.97
C LEU A 569 15.94 -23.18 -19.76
N VAL A 570 15.54 -23.58 -18.56
CA VAL A 570 16.28 -23.24 -17.33
C VAL A 570 17.49 -24.17 -17.21
N THR A 571 18.69 -23.59 -17.15
CA THR A 571 19.95 -24.35 -17.10
C THR A 571 20.60 -24.33 -15.72
N GLU A 572 20.42 -23.24 -14.99
CA GLU A 572 20.98 -23.08 -13.64
C GLU A 572 19.98 -22.36 -12.74
N SER A 573 20.13 -22.57 -11.43
CA SER A 573 19.34 -21.84 -10.44
C SER A 573 20.11 -21.56 -9.16
N THR A 574 19.63 -20.55 -8.45
CA THR A 574 20.02 -20.19 -7.09
C THR A 574 18.75 -20.08 -6.24
N SER A 575 18.87 -19.78 -4.95
CA SER A 575 17.69 -19.52 -4.11
C SER A 575 16.87 -18.29 -4.52
N GLN A 576 17.38 -17.40 -5.38
CA GLN A 576 16.73 -16.11 -5.69
C GLN A 576 16.50 -15.85 -7.18
N ALA A 577 17.22 -16.53 -8.05
CA ALA A 577 17.17 -16.31 -9.50
C ALA A 577 17.59 -17.58 -10.25
N MET A 578 17.19 -17.62 -11.52
CA MET A 578 17.53 -18.66 -12.47
C MET A 578 18.38 -18.08 -13.60
N ARG A 579 18.99 -18.99 -14.37
CA ARG A 579 19.55 -18.70 -15.69
C ARG A 579 18.99 -19.68 -16.69
N GLY A 580 18.93 -19.24 -17.93
CA GLY A 580 18.42 -20.08 -19.00
C GLY A 580 18.88 -19.65 -20.37
N VAL A 581 18.53 -20.49 -21.34
CA VAL A 581 18.78 -20.28 -22.76
C VAL A 581 17.42 -20.10 -23.44
N PRO A 582 17.22 -19.00 -24.19
CA PRO A 582 15.96 -18.79 -24.89
C PRO A 582 15.81 -19.78 -26.05
N LEU A 583 14.61 -20.29 -26.27
CA LEU A 583 14.32 -21.28 -27.32
C LEU A 583 13.56 -20.66 -28.50
N TYR A 584 12.43 -19.98 -28.24
CA TYR A 584 11.58 -19.38 -29.25
C TYR A 584 10.70 -18.27 -28.68
N HIS A 585 10.22 -17.38 -29.56
CA HIS A 585 9.19 -16.38 -29.23
C HIS A 585 7.83 -17.04 -29.09
N THR A 586 7.05 -16.66 -28.11
CA THR A 586 5.69 -17.19 -27.90
C THR A 586 4.76 -16.08 -27.41
N THR A 587 3.49 -16.40 -27.25
CA THR A 587 2.53 -15.65 -26.46
C THR A 587 2.33 -16.32 -25.10
N SER A 588 1.71 -15.62 -24.15
CA SER A 588 1.29 -16.19 -22.88
C SER A 588 0.34 -17.36 -23.11
N ARG A 589 -0.66 -17.16 -23.99
CA ARG A 589 -1.59 -18.21 -24.39
C ARG A 589 -0.94 -19.37 -25.13
N GLY A 590 -0.11 -19.06 -26.14
CA GLY A 590 0.51 -20.09 -26.99
C GLY A 590 1.46 -21.01 -26.22
N TYR A 591 2.07 -20.51 -25.13
CA TYR A 591 2.85 -21.33 -24.23
C TYR A 591 1.99 -22.28 -23.37
N ASP A 592 0.82 -21.83 -22.93
CA ASP A 592 -0.11 -22.63 -22.12
C ASP A 592 -0.82 -23.71 -22.95
N GLU A 593 -1.14 -23.41 -24.22
CA GLU A 593 -1.80 -24.34 -25.15
C GLU A 593 -0.86 -25.44 -25.71
N ARG A 594 0.46 -25.20 -25.76
CA ARG A 594 1.41 -26.11 -26.41
C ARG A 594 1.99 -27.14 -25.43
N ASN A 595 2.01 -28.41 -25.84
CA ASN A 595 2.75 -29.45 -25.12
C ASN A 595 4.27 -29.29 -25.38
N ASN A 596 4.97 -28.64 -24.45
CA ASN A 596 6.41 -28.37 -24.56
C ASN A 596 7.27 -29.65 -24.64
N GLU A 597 6.78 -30.81 -24.19
CA GLU A 597 7.51 -32.08 -24.29
C GLU A 597 7.73 -32.51 -25.75
N GLU A 598 6.76 -32.25 -26.63
CA GLU A 598 6.84 -32.60 -28.04
C GLU A 598 7.81 -31.68 -28.80
N PHE A 599 7.84 -30.39 -28.47
CA PHE A 599 8.81 -29.45 -29.04
C PHE A 599 10.25 -29.81 -28.64
N MET A 600 10.48 -30.15 -27.37
CA MET A 600 11.79 -30.54 -26.87
C MET A 600 12.29 -31.82 -27.55
N ARG A 601 11.42 -32.82 -27.74
CA ARG A 601 11.74 -34.03 -28.52
C ARG A 601 12.13 -33.72 -29.97
N ARG A 602 11.42 -32.79 -30.62
CA ARG A 602 11.69 -32.40 -32.01
C ARG A 602 12.95 -31.54 -32.19
N ASN A 603 13.41 -30.86 -31.14
CA ASN A 603 14.51 -29.89 -31.18
C ASN A 603 15.69 -30.26 -30.25
N GLU A 604 15.82 -31.52 -29.85
CA GLU A 604 16.87 -31.96 -28.92
C GLU A 604 18.28 -31.55 -29.36
N GLU A 605 18.56 -31.54 -30.65
CA GLU A 605 19.88 -31.15 -31.19
C GLU A 605 20.16 -29.65 -31.03
N ARG A 606 19.15 -28.78 -31.20
CA ARG A 606 19.28 -27.32 -30.98
C ARG A 606 19.39 -26.93 -29.51
N VAL A 607 18.90 -27.80 -28.62
CA VAL A 607 18.98 -27.62 -27.17
C VAL A 607 20.32 -28.12 -26.61
N LYS A 608 20.93 -29.14 -27.25
CA LYS A 608 22.23 -29.70 -26.87
C LYS A 608 23.42 -28.88 -27.39
N GLN A 609 23.25 -28.17 -28.51
CA GLN A 609 24.19 -27.17 -29.03
C GLN A 609 24.06 -25.85 -28.26
#